data_AF-A0A9Q4GXE7-F1
#
_entry.id   AF-A0A9Q4GXE7-F1
#
_cell.length_a   1.000
_cell.length_b   1.000
_cell.length_c   1.000
_cell.angle_alpha   90.00
_cell.angle_beta   90.00
_cell.angle_gamma   90.00
#
_symmetry.space_group_name_H-M   'P 1'
#
loop_
_entity.id
_entity.type
_entity.pdbx_description
1 polymer ?
#
loop_
_entity_poly.entity_id
_entity_poly.type
_entity_poly.pdbx_seq_one_letter_code
_entity_poly.pdbx_strand_id
1 'polypeptide(L)' 'MPAPVVPIPPQLTADCPQPVIPDELTYGGAILLLTDAMKSIADCNHDKRAIREIEQQRNK' A
#
# COMPACT_ATOMS: atom_id res chain seq x y z
N MET A 1 -23.48 -21.20 -16.20
CA MET A 1 -23.62 -19.95 -15.42
C MET A 1 -22.22 -19.45 -15.12
N PRO A 2 -21.89 -18.16 -15.28
CA PRO A 2 -20.59 -17.64 -14.86
C PRO A 2 -20.43 -17.79 -13.34
N ALA A 3 -19.21 -18.10 -12.89
CA ALA A 3 -18.91 -18.22 -11.46
C ALA A 3 -19.07 -16.86 -10.76
N PRO A 4 -19.50 -16.83 -9.48
CA PRO A 4 -19.60 -15.57 -8.73
C PRO A 4 -18.24 -14.89 -8.58
N VAL A 5 -18.19 -13.57 -8.83
CA VAL A 5 -16.98 -12.76 -8.58
C VAL A 5 -16.82 -12.60 -7.07
N VAL A 6 -15.75 -13.17 -6.51
CA VAL A 6 -15.42 -13.02 -5.09
C VAL A 6 -14.94 -11.58 -4.82
N PRO A 7 -15.53 -10.84 -3.87
CA PRO A 7 -15.05 -9.50 -3.54
C PRO A 7 -13.58 -9.49 -3.14
N ILE A 8 -12.86 -8.40 -3.46
CA ILE A 8 -11.48 -8.22 -3.01
C ILE A 8 -11.47 -8.18 -1.48
N PRO A 9 -10.55 -8.88 -0.82
CA PRO A 9 -10.34 -8.71 0.60
C PRO A 9 -10.01 -7.24 0.95
N PRO A 10 -10.73 -6.62 1.90
CA PRO A 10 -10.60 -5.19 2.18
C PRO A 10 -9.19 -4.77 2.58
N GLN A 11 -8.41 -5.68 3.18
CA GLN A 11 -7.01 -5.45 3.54
C GLN A 11 -6.10 -5.16 2.33
N LEU A 12 -6.45 -5.64 1.13
CA LEU A 12 -5.67 -5.38 -0.08
C LEU A 12 -5.94 -3.96 -0.63
N THR A 13 -7.09 -3.39 -0.33
CA THR A 13 -7.48 -2.05 -0.77
C THR A 13 -7.32 -0.98 0.32
N ALA A 14 -6.79 -1.36 1.49
CA ALA A 14 -6.59 -0.46 2.62
C ALA A 14 -5.64 0.70 2.27
N ASP A 15 -5.66 1.76 3.07
CA ASP A 15 -4.74 2.88 2.91
C ASP A 15 -3.27 2.47 3.14
N CYS A 16 -2.35 3.21 2.53
CA CYS A 16 -0.93 2.93 2.71
C CYS A 16 -0.56 3.16 4.19
N PRO A 17 0.21 2.24 4.80
CA PRO A 17 0.55 2.36 6.21
C PRO A 17 1.38 3.63 6.43
N GLN A 18 0.98 4.41 7.42
CA GLN A 18 1.76 5.57 7.83
C GLN A 18 2.92 5.13 8.73
N PRO A 19 4.12 5.69 8.56
CA PRO A 19 5.24 5.40 9.44
C PRO A 19 4.96 5.97 10.84
N VAL A 20 5.38 5.26 11.87
CA VAL A 20 5.32 5.76 13.24
C VAL A 20 6.43 6.80 13.42
N ILE A 21 6.05 8.01 13.82
CA ILE A 21 7.01 9.07 14.15
C ILE A 21 7.34 8.93 15.64
N PRO A 22 8.62 8.78 16.02
CA PRO A 22 9.01 8.70 17.43
C PRO A 22 8.88 10.07 18.12
N ASP A 23 8.62 10.05 19.43
CA ASP A 23 8.49 11.26 20.25
C ASP A 23 9.78 12.10 20.28
N GLU A 24 10.95 11.43 20.26
CA GLU A 24 12.25 12.06 20.08
C GLU A 24 12.83 11.69 18.71
N LEU A 25 13.07 12.71 17.87
CA LEU A 25 13.60 12.53 16.52
C LEU A 25 14.92 13.29 16.36
N THR A 26 16.02 12.53 16.28
CA THR A 26 17.32 13.10 15.88
C THR A 26 17.34 13.39 14.39
N TYR A 27 18.21 14.29 13.94
CA TYR A 27 18.37 14.58 12.51
C TYR A 27 18.70 13.31 11.69
N GLY A 28 19.62 12.47 12.18
CA GLY A 28 19.94 11.19 11.54
C GLY A 28 18.76 10.23 11.52
N GLY A 29 17.99 10.17 12.61
CA GLY A 29 16.74 9.38 12.68
C GLY A 29 15.69 9.85 11.68
N ALA A 30 15.56 11.17 11.45
CA ALA A 30 14.64 11.73 10.47
C ALA A 30 14.96 11.28 9.04
N ILE A 31 16.25 11.21 8.67
CA ILE A 31 16.67 10.74 7.34
C ILE A 31 16.31 9.26 7.15
N LEU A 32 16.55 8.42 8.16
CA LEU A 32 16.20 7.00 8.11
C LEU A 32 14.67 6.82 8.01
N LEU A 33 13.92 7.51 8.86
CA LEU A 33 12.45 7.51 8.85
C LEU A 33 11.89 7.93 7.49
N LEU A 34 12.43 8.99 6.88
CA LEU A 34 12.02 9.44 5.55
C LEU A 34 12.35 8.41 4.47
N THR A 35 13.51 7.77 4.56
CA THR A 35 13.92 6.73 3.61
C THR A 35 12.98 5.53 3.67
N ASP A 36 12.69 5.04 4.88
CA ASP A 36 11.77 3.94 5.10
C ASP A 36 10.34 4.29 4.68
N ALA A 37 9.89 5.51 4.98
CA ALA A 37 8.59 6.02 4.54
C ALA A 37 8.48 6.07 3.02
N MET A 38 9.48 6.60 2.31
CA MET A 38 9.48 6.66 0.86
C MET A 38 9.44 5.27 0.23
N LYS A 39 10.18 4.29 0.78
CA LYS A 39 10.13 2.90 0.33
C LYS A 39 8.75 2.29 0.53
N SER A 40 8.18 2.41 1.73
CA SER A 40 6.83 1.91 2.04
C SER A 40 5.76 2.51 1.12
N ILE A 41 5.85 3.81 0.82
CA ILE A 41 4.93 4.49 -0.11
C ILE A 41 5.09 3.93 -1.54
N ALA A 42 6.33 3.72 -2.00
CA ALA A 42 6.59 3.18 -3.32
C ALA A 42 6.02 1.76 -3.46
N ASP A 43 6.28 0.89 -2.48
CA ASP A 43 5.81 -0.49 -2.44
C ASP A 43 4.27 -0.53 -2.41
N CYS A 44 3.63 0.23 -1.51
CA CYS A 44 2.18 0.30 -1.42
C CYS A 44 1.53 0.81 -2.72
N ASN A 45 2.10 1.84 -3.35
CA ASN A 45 1.57 2.37 -4.60
C ASN A 45 1.68 1.36 -5.74
N HIS A 46 2.76 0.58 -5.77
CA HIS A 46 2.94 -0.50 -6.72
C HIS A 46 1.86 -1.59 -6.53
N ASP A 47 1.66 -2.05 -5.30
CA ASP A 47 0.66 -3.07 -4.97
C ASP A 47 -0.76 -2.61 -5.33
N LYS A 48 -1.12 -1.38 -4.96
CA LYS A 48 -2.44 -0.81 -5.27
C LYS A 48 -2.69 -0.69 -6.76
N ARG A 49 -1.65 -0.37 -7.54
CA ARG A 49 -1.76 -0.34 -9.00
C ARG A 49 -2.01 -1.75 -9.55
N ALA A 50 -1.24 -2.74 -9.11
CA ALA A 50 -1.41 -4.12 -9.53
C ALA A 50 -2.82 -4.66 -9.21
N ILE A 51 -3.34 -4.37 -8.01
CA ILE A 51 -4.70 -4.74 -7.60
C ILE A 51 -5.75 -4.11 -8.53
N ARG A 52 -5.62 -2.81 -8.85
CA ARG A 52 -6.54 -2.14 -9.79
C ARG A 52 -6.51 -2.77 -11.18
N GLU A 53 -5.33 -3.13 -11.67
CA GLU A 53 -5.17 -3.79 -12.98
C GLU A 53 -5.80 -5.20 -12.99
N ILE A 54 -5.64 -5.98 -11.91
CA ILE A 54 -6.30 -7.29 -11.75
C ILE A 54 -7.81 -7.14 -11.75
N GLU A 55 -8.37 -6.19 -10.98
CA GLU A 55 -9.81 -5.98 -10.93
C GLU A 55 -10.40 -5.52 -12.26
N GLN A 56 -9.69 -4.68 -13.00
CA GLN A 56 -10.08 -4.31 -14.35
C GLN A 56 -10.13 -5.52 -15.29
N GLN A 57 -9.25 -6.52 -15.11
CA GLN A 57 -9.29 -7.76 -15.89
C GLN A 57 -10.43 -8.69 -15.47
N ARG A 58 -10.76 -8.74 -14.18
CA ARG A 58 -11.88 -9.54 -13.65
C ARG A 58 -13.26 -9.01 -14.06
N ASN A 59 -13.35 -7.71 -14.33
CA ASN A 59 -14.57 -7.01 -14.74
C ASN A 59 -14.73 -6.89 -16.27
N LYS A 60 -13.86 -7.52 -17.07
CA LYS A 60 -14.02 -7.68 -18.52
C LYS A 60 -14.80 -8.94 -18.82
#